data_AF-A0A2K9NPV8-F1
#
_entry.id   AF-A0A2K9NPV8-F1
#
_cell.length_a   1.000
_cell.length_b   1.000
_cell.length_c   1.000
_cell.angle_alpha   90.00
_cell.angle_beta   90.00
_cell.angle_gamma   90.00
#
_symmetry.space_group_name_H-M   'P 1'
#
loop_
_entity.id
_entity.type
_entity.pdbx_description
1 polymer ?
#
loop_
_entity_poly.entity_id
_entity_poly.type
_entity_poly.pdbx_seq_one_letter_code
_entity_poly.pdbx_strand_id
1 'polypeptide(L)'
;MNDGLLMIERMVIESLSKKEKNIQEIEIDTNLSHGLLLNILPNLLMRNMIRYRSGIYSIDKDHCFEWLSEVNKKENVKEEAREIFSSLVNQYFKKETQFSSQNGPQLKIQKVWLTREEELILKSHMATLEGFFNGVKEARKYHPQREKTCEQRVVVWGLSHYSDLIEGVLQAV
;
A
#
# COMPACT_ATOMS: atom_id res chain seq x y z
N MET A 1 -3.87 14.03 16.59
CA MET A 1 -2.72 13.14 16.30
C MET A 1 -3.10 12.35 15.07
N ASN A 2 -2.15 12.01 14.19
CA ASN A 2 -2.48 11.26 12.98
C ASN A 2 -2.67 9.80 13.38
N ASP A 3 -3.91 9.32 13.39
CA ASP A 3 -4.25 7.95 13.83
C ASP A 3 -4.00 6.91 12.71
N GLY A 4 -3.56 7.35 11.53
CA GLY A 4 -3.16 6.50 10.42
C GLY A 4 -1.91 5.64 10.70
N LEU A 5 -1.57 4.80 9.73
CA LEU A 5 -0.32 4.03 9.70
C LEU A 5 0.58 4.60 8.62
N LEU A 6 1.87 4.76 8.95
CA LEU A 6 2.88 5.01 7.92
C LEU A 6 3.02 3.78 7.02
N MET A 7 3.44 3.96 5.77
CA MET A 7 3.63 2.84 4.83
C MET A 7 4.52 1.71 5.40
N ILE A 8 5.57 2.07 6.15
CA ILE A 8 6.46 1.10 6.80
C ILE A 8 5.78 0.34 7.95
N GLU A 9 4.87 0.99 8.69
CA GLU A 9 4.09 0.35 9.75
C GLU A 9 3.05 -0.60 9.16
N ARG A 10 2.37 -0.16 8.08
CA ARG A 10 1.45 -0.99 7.28
C ARG A 10 2.14 -2.27 6.81
N MET A 11 3.34 -2.14 6.26
CA MET A 11 4.14 -3.27 5.79
C MET A 11 4.45 -4.30 6.90
N VAL A 12 4.74 -3.84 8.12
CA VAL A 12 4.96 -4.72 9.28
C VAL A 12 3.67 -5.42 9.68
N ILE A 13 2.54 -4.69 9.72
CA ILE A 13 1.22 -5.27 10.03
C ILE A 13 0.82 -6.32 8.99
N GLU A 14 1.00 -6.06 7.70
CA GLU A 14 0.73 -7.01 6.61
C GLU A 14 1.65 -8.24 6.65
N SER A 15 2.91 -8.04 7.04
CA SER A 15 3.82 -9.16 7.33
C SER A 15 3.25 -10.05 8.44
N LEU A 16 2.84 -9.46 9.57
CA LEU A 16 2.32 -10.20 10.72
C LEU A 16 0.92 -10.78 10.51
N SER A 17 0.12 -10.21 9.61
CA SER A 17 -1.21 -10.74 9.28
C SER A 17 -1.14 -12.08 8.55
N LYS A 18 -0.03 -12.38 7.88
CA LYS A 18 0.22 -13.67 7.20
C LYS A 18 0.49 -14.79 8.20
N LYS A 19 1.33 -14.52 9.21
CA LYS A 19 1.68 -15.42 10.31
C LYS A 19 2.43 -14.66 11.41
N GLU A 20 2.45 -15.24 12.60
CA GLU A 20 3.30 -14.79 13.71
C GLU A 20 4.78 -14.98 13.34
N LYS A 21 5.62 -14.03 13.73
CA LYS A 21 7.03 -13.94 13.30
C LYS A 21 7.92 -13.42 14.42
N ASN A 22 9.15 -13.91 14.50
CA ASN A 22 10.20 -13.21 15.26
C ASN A 22 10.76 -12.00 14.46
N ILE A 23 11.61 -11.19 15.08
CA ILE A 23 12.14 -9.98 14.44
C ILE A 23 12.96 -10.29 13.18
N GLN A 24 13.74 -11.38 13.16
CA GLN A 24 14.53 -11.79 11.99
C GLN A 24 13.63 -12.20 10.81
N GLU A 25 12.53 -12.89 11.09
CA GLU A 25 11.55 -13.25 10.07
C GLU A 25 10.82 -12.02 9.51
N ILE A 26 10.54 -11.02 10.34
CA ILE A 26 9.98 -9.73 9.88
C ILE A 26 10.99 -9.02 8.99
N GLU A 27 12.26 -8.97 9.37
CA GLU A 27 13.35 -8.38 8.59
C GLU A 27 13.48 -9.05 7.21
N ILE A 28 13.45 -10.39 7.15
CA ILE A 28 13.52 -11.12 5.88
C ILE A 28 12.28 -10.89 5.00
N ASP A 29 11.09 -10.82 5.60
CA ASP A 29 9.82 -10.68 4.88
C ASP A 29 9.56 -9.25 4.38
N THR A 30 10.00 -8.25 5.15
CA THR A 30 9.77 -6.83 4.86
C THR A 30 10.97 -6.14 4.23
N ASN A 31 12.16 -6.73 4.32
CA ASN A 31 13.43 -6.11 3.93
C ASN A 31 13.70 -4.75 4.62
N LEU A 32 13.06 -4.51 5.77
CA LEU A 32 13.34 -3.36 6.64
C LEU A 32 14.51 -3.69 7.54
N SER A 33 15.41 -2.73 7.76
CA SER A 33 16.58 -2.94 8.59
C SER A 33 16.21 -3.20 10.05
N HIS A 34 17.00 -4.03 10.73
CA HIS A 34 16.81 -4.33 12.15
C HIS A 34 16.59 -3.09 13.03
N GLY A 35 17.43 -2.05 12.87
CA GLY A 35 17.32 -0.81 13.64
C GLY A 35 16.01 -0.05 13.39
N LEU A 36 15.47 -0.10 12.17
CA LEU A 36 14.17 0.50 11.87
C LEU A 36 13.03 -0.28 12.53
N LEU A 37 13.08 -1.61 12.51
CA LEU A 37 12.10 -2.47 13.18
C LEU A 37 12.09 -2.23 14.69
N LEU A 38 13.25 -2.02 15.32
CA LEU A 38 13.34 -1.67 16.75
C LEU A 38 12.69 -0.32 17.09
N ASN A 39 12.51 0.58 16.13
CA ASN A 39 11.78 1.83 16.32
C ASN A 39 10.28 1.68 16.06
N ILE A 40 9.88 0.82 15.11
CA ILE A 40 8.47 0.64 14.72
C ILE A 40 7.73 -0.27 15.69
N LEU A 41 8.31 -1.42 16.05
CA LEU A 41 7.62 -2.45 16.82
C LEU A 41 7.15 -1.96 18.21
N PRO A 42 7.93 -1.15 18.98
CA PRO A 42 7.44 -0.58 20.23
C PRO A 42 6.22 0.32 20.07
N ASN A 43 6.15 1.12 18.99
CA ASN A 43 5.00 1.99 18.74
C ASN A 43 3.74 1.16 18.43
N LEU A 44 3.88 0.09 17.64
CA LEU A 44 2.76 -0.82 17.35
C LEU A 44 2.29 -1.60 18.59
N LEU A 45 3.22 -1.95 19.49
CA LEU A 45 2.89 -2.56 20.79
C LEU A 45 2.14 -1.58 21.69
N MET A 46 2.61 -0.33 21.80
CA MET A 46 1.96 0.71 22.59
C MET A 46 0.54 1.04 22.10
N ARG A 47 0.30 0.92 20.79
CA ARG A 47 -1.01 1.10 20.16
C ARG A 47 -1.92 -0.14 20.27
N ASN A 48 -1.48 -1.20 20.97
CA ASN A 48 -2.16 -2.49 21.07
C ASN A 48 -2.51 -3.12 19.70
N MET A 49 -1.71 -2.84 18.67
CA MET A 49 -1.92 -3.40 17.33
C MET A 49 -1.28 -4.77 17.19
N ILE A 50 -0.16 -4.97 17.89
CA ILE A 50 0.58 -6.22 17.94
C ILE A 50 0.84 -6.63 19.39
N ARG A 51 1.15 -7.90 19.60
CA ARG A 51 1.57 -8.48 20.86
C ARG A 51 2.95 -9.11 20.70
N TYR A 52 3.68 -9.15 21.81
CA TYR A 52 4.96 -9.85 21.87
C TYR A 52 4.92 -10.89 23.00
N ARG A 53 5.16 -12.15 22.66
CA ARG A 53 5.23 -13.27 23.61
C ARG A 53 6.35 -14.22 23.22
N SER A 54 7.24 -14.53 24.16
CA SER A 54 8.28 -15.55 23.99
C SER A 54 9.13 -15.38 22.72
N GLY A 55 9.51 -14.14 22.36
CA GLY A 55 10.31 -13.88 21.16
C GLY A 55 9.52 -13.69 19.86
N ILE A 56 8.19 -13.83 19.89
CA ILE A 56 7.33 -13.84 18.72
C ILE A 56 6.37 -12.65 18.76
N TYR A 57 6.25 -11.96 17.63
CA TYR A 57 5.26 -10.91 17.39
C TYR A 57 4.04 -11.48 16.65
N SER A 58 2.86 -11.02 17.04
CA SER A 58 1.58 -11.37 16.39
C SER A 58 0.61 -10.19 16.41
N ILE A 59 -0.37 -10.17 15.50
CA ILE A 59 -1.45 -9.19 15.54
C ILE A 59 -2.29 -9.39 16.80
N ASP A 60 -2.63 -8.30 17.49
CA ASP A 60 -3.62 -8.35 18.56
C ASP A 60 -5.01 -8.56 17.95
N LYS A 61 -5.46 -9.82 17.92
CA LYS A 61 -6.79 -10.18 17.39
C LYS A 61 -7.93 -9.73 18.30
N ASP A 62 -7.70 -9.55 19.60
CA ASP A 62 -8.77 -9.23 20.55
C ASP A 62 -9.17 -7.75 20.43
N HIS A 63 -8.21 -6.87 20.13
CA HIS A 63 -8.44 -5.43 19.92
C HIS A 63 -8.39 -5.04 18.42
N CYS A 64 -8.30 -6.01 17.52
CA CYS A 64 -8.13 -5.78 16.08
C CYS A 64 -9.19 -4.83 15.51
N PHE A 65 -10.45 -5.05 15.88
CA PHE A 65 -11.56 -4.27 15.34
C PHE A 65 -11.48 -2.78 15.71
N GLU A 66 -10.99 -2.45 16.90
CA GLU A 66 -10.95 -1.08 17.44
C GLU A 66 -9.98 -0.19 16.65
N TRP A 67 -8.75 -0.66 16.45
CA TRP A 67 -7.76 0.14 15.72
C TRP A 67 -7.92 0.00 14.21
N LEU A 68 -8.40 -1.15 13.70
CA LEU A 68 -8.53 -1.37 12.26
C LEU A 68 -9.56 -0.43 11.62
N SER A 69 -10.67 -0.13 12.29
CA SER A 69 -11.64 0.86 11.80
C SER A 69 -11.05 2.27 11.78
N GLU A 70 -10.23 2.61 12.77
CA GLU A 70 -9.61 3.93 12.91
C GLU A 70 -8.55 4.17 11.85
N VAL A 71 -7.61 3.24 11.66
CA VAL A 71 -6.55 3.37 10.65
C VAL A 71 -7.08 3.38 9.22
N ASN A 72 -8.27 2.82 8.98
CA ASN A 72 -8.91 2.75 7.67
C ASN A 72 -10.00 3.83 7.46
N LYS A 73 -10.07 4.85 8.34
CA LYS A 73 -10.88 6.04 8.08
C LYS A 73 -10.47 6.70 6.76
N LYS A 74 -11.44 7.29 6.06
CA LYS A 74 -11.25 7.90 4.73
C LYS A 74 -10.06 8.86 4.68
N GLU A 75 -9.87 9.68 5.72
CA GLU A 75 -8.75 10.62 5.79
C GLU A 75 -7.39 9.90 5.86
N ASN A 76 -7.27 8.85 6.67
CA ASN A 76 -6.05 8.06 6.79
C ASN A 76 -5.71 7.32 5.48
N VAL A 77 -6.73 6.75 4.81
CA VAL A 77 -6.55 6.10 3.50
C VAL A 77 -6.13 7.11 2.42
N LYS A 78 -6.66 8.33 2.46
CA LYS A 78 -6.25 9.42 1.57
C LYS A 78 -4.80 9.82 1.79
N GLU A 79 -4.37 9.95 3.05
CA GLU A 79 -2.97 10.25 3.39
C GLU A 79 -2.02 9.13 2.95
N GLU A 80 -2.38 7.86 3.17
CA GLU A 80 -1.62 6.71 2.70
C GLU A 80 -1.51 6.69 1.16
N ALA A 81 -2.61 6.93 0.45
CA ALA A 81 -2.58 7.02 -1.01
C ALA A 81 -1.65 8.15 -1.49
N ARG A 82 -1.63 9.28 -0.79
CA ARG A 82 -0.69 10.38 -1.09
C ARG A 82 0.76 9.96 -0.84
N GLU A 83 1.05 9.32 0.30
CA GLU A 83 2.39 8.82 0.64
C GLU A 83 2.91 7.84 -0.42
N ILE A 84 2.07 6.87 -0.83
CA ILE A 84 2.38 5.89 -1.87
C ILE A 84 2.65 6.59 -3.20
N PHE A 85 1.78 7.50 -3.63
CA PHE A 85 1.93 8.18 -4.92
C PHE A 85 3.17 9.10 -4.93
N SER A 86 3.38 9.88 -3.88
CA SER A 86 4.59 10.70 -3.73
C SER A 86 5.85 9.85 -3.75
N SER A 87 5.84 8.68 -3.09
CA SER A 87 6.97 7.76 -3.10
C SER A 87 7.22 7.16 -4.49
N LEU A 88 6.16 6.81 -5.23
CA LEU A 88 6.25 6.30 -6.60
C LEU A 88 6.84 7.35 -7.54
N VAL A 89 6.36 8.61 -7.47
CA VAL A 89 6.91 9.74 -8.22
C VAL A 89 8.39 9.92 -7.90
N ASN A 90 8.74 9.99 -6.61
CA ASN A 90 10.13 10.13 -6.18
C ASN A 90 11.02 8.98 -6.68
N GLN A 91 10.54 7.73 -6.62
CA GLN A 91 11.30 6.57 -7.11
C GLN A 91 11.46 6.56 -8.62
N TYR A 92 10.43 6.98 -9.37
CA TYR A 92 10.47 7.09 -10.83
C TYR A 92 11.55 8.11 -11.26
N PHE A 93 11.51 9.32 -10.70
CA PHE A 93 12.45 10.40 -11.07
C PHE A 93 13.84 10.24 -10.45
N LYS A 94 13.99 9.46 -9.36
CA LYS A 94 15.33 9.05 -8.87
C LYS A 94 16.10 8.22 -9.90
N LYS A 95 15.42 7.49 -10.80
CA LYS A 95 16.03 6.57 -11.77
C LYS A 95 16.38 7.18 -13.13
N GLU A 96 16.07 8.44 -13.39
CA GLU A 96 16.51 9.13 -14.62
C GLU A 96 18.04 9.23 -14.76
N THR A 97 18.80 8.89 -13.71
CA THR A 97 20.27 8.83 -13.74
C THR A 97 20.87 7.42 -13.95
N GLN A 98 20.06 6.34 -13.99
CA GLN A 98 20.56 4.97 -14.20
C GLN A 98 19.72 4.22 -15.23
N PHE A 99 20.30 4.04 -16.42
CA PHE A 99 19.77 3.38 -17.60
C PHE A 99 18.84 2.18 -17.31
N SER A 100 17.62 2.28 -17.85
CA SER A 100 16.82 1.19 -18.45
C SER A 100 16.91 -0.19 -17.77
N SER A 101 16.17 -0.37 -16.68
CA SER A 101 15.77 -1.70 -16.23
C SER A 101 14.27 -1.88 -16.48
N GLN A 102 13.91 -2.93 -17.24
CA GLN A 102 12.51 -3.30 -17.54
C GLN A 102 11.65 -3.56 -16.29
N ASN A 103 12.28 -3.68 -15.12
CA ASN A 103 11.66 -3.93 -13.81
C ASN A 103 11.62 -2.69 -12.89
N GLY A 104 11.90 -1.49 -13.42
CA GLY A 104 11.77 -0.24 -12.65
C GLY A 104 10.32 0.18 -12.39
N PRO A 105 10.08 1.11 -11.43
CA PRO A 105 8.78 1.75 -11.30
C PRO A 105 8.40 2.36 -12.65
N GLN A 106 7.19 2.06 -13.12
CA GLN A 106 6.65 2.63 -14.34
C GLN A 106 5.54 3.59 -13.93
N LEU A 107 5.74 4.89 -14.17
CA LEU A 107 4.70 5.90 -13.99
C LEU A 107 4.34 6.47 -15.36
N LYS A 108 3.06 6.34 -15.74
CA LYS A 108 2.53 6.89 -16.99
C LYS A 108 1.30 7.72 -16.68
N ILE A 109 1.30 8.97 -17.14
CA ILE A 109 0.17 9.89 -17.03
C ILE A 109 -0.13 10.38 -18.44
N GLN A 110 -1.37 10.23 -18.90
CA GLN A 110 -1.79 10.67 -20.23
C GLN A 110 -3.02 11.56 -20.12
N LYS A 111 -2.99 12.68 -20.84
CA LYS A 111 -4.15 13.55 -21.06
C LYS A 111 -4.66 13.26 -22.46
N VAL A 112 -5.90 12.78 -22.57
CA VAL A 112 -6.52 12.41 -23.83
C VAL A 112 -7.93 12.98 -23.89
N TRP A 113 -8.35 13.39 -25.08
CA TRP A 113 -9.75 13.69 -25.34
C TRP A 113 -10.45 12.38 -25.70
N LEU A 114 -11.55 12.07 -25.03
CA LEU A 114 -12.33 10.86 -25.28
C LEU A 114 -13.74 11.25 -25.71
N THR A 115 -14.24 10.58 -26.73
CA THR A 115 -15.67 10.53 -26.98
C THR A 115 -16.38 9.72 -25.90
N ARG A 116 -17.71 9.86 -25.80
CA ARG A 116 -18.51 9.12 -24.82
C ARG A 116 -18.37 7.59 -24.98
N GLU A 117 -18.27 7.12 -26.22
CA GLU A 117 -18.10 5.68 -26.52
C GLU A 117 -16.72 5.19 -26.07
N GLU A 118 -15.66 5.93 -26.37
CA GLU A 118 -14.29 5.59 -25.94
C GLU A 118 -14.14 5.62 -24.41
N GLU A 119 -14.79 6.58 -23.74
CA GLU A 119 -14.79 6.64 -22.27
C GLU A 119 -15.47 5.42 -21.64
N LEU A 120 -16.58 4.95 -22.22
CA LEU A 120 -17.26 3.73 -21.77
C LEU A 120 -16.38 2.49 -21.97
N ILE A 121 -15.67 2.40 -23.09
CA ILE A 121 -14.73 1.31 -23.37
C ILE A 121 -13.59 1.31 -22.33
N LEU A 122 -12.99 2.48 -22.06
CA LEU A 122 -11.93 2.61 -21.07
C LEU A 122 -12.40 2.23 -19.67
N LYS A 123 -13.58 2.70 -19.25
CA LYS A 123 -14.20 2.32 -17.97
C LYS A 123 -14.45 0.82 -17.88
N SER A 124 -14.88 0.17 -18.95
CA SER A 124 -15.02 -1.29 -18.98
C SER A 124 -13.68 -2.00 -18.79
N HIS A 125 -12.60 -1.52 -19.42
CA HIS A 125 -11.27 -2.10 -19.21
C HIS A 125 -10.76 -1.92 -17.78
N MET A 126 -11.03 -0.76 -17.15
CA MET A 126 -10.72 -0.53 -15.74
C MET A 126 -11.48 -1.51 -14.83
N ALA A 127 -12.77 -1.75 -15.09
CA ALA A 127 -13.55 -2.74 -14.35
C ALA A 127 -13.01 -4.17 -14.51
N THR A 128 -12.55 -4.54 -15.72
CA THR A 128 -11.87 -5.83 -15.95
C THR A 128 -10.58 -5.93 -15.15
N LEU A 129 -9.80 -4.86 -15.05
CA LEU A 129 -8.59 -4.82 -14.21
C LEU A 129 -8.95 -5.03 -12.73
N GLU A 130 -9.96 -4.34 -12.21
CA GLU A 130 -10.45 -4.55 -10.84
C GLU A 130 -10.87 -6.00 -10.59
N GLY A 131 -11.62 -6.59 -11.53
CA GLY A 131 -11.99 -8.01 -11.49
C GLY A 131 -10.79 -8.94 -11.44
N PHE A 132 -9.75 -8.66 -12.24
CA PHE A 132 -8.49 -9.41 -12.21
C PHE A 132 -7.82 -9.34 -10.83
N PHE A 133 -7.68 -8.15 -10.24
CA PHE A 133 -7.03 -8.02 -8.92
C PHE A 133 -7.83 -8.69 -7.80
N ASN A 134 -9.16 -8.60 -7.84
CA ASN A 134 -10.02 -9.29 -6.89
C ASN A 134 -9.89 -10.81 -7.06
N GLY A 135 -9.86 -11.31 -8.30
CA GLY A 135 -9.62 -12.72 -8.59
C GLY A 135 -8.28 -13.23 -8.05
N VAL A 136 -7.20 -12.45 -8.22
CA VAL A 136 -5.88 -12.77 -7.66
C VAL A 136 -5.93 -12.83 -6.12
N LYS A 137 -6.56 -11.84 -5.47
CA LYS A 137 -6.71 -11.80 -4.01
C LYS A 137 -7.49 -13.00 -3.48
N GLU A 138 -8.62 -13.34 -4.11
CA GLU A 138 -9.42 -14.51 -3.72
C GLU A 138 -8.65 -15.82 -3.94
N ALA A 139 -7.99 -15.99 -5.08
CA ALA A 139 -7.19 -17.18 -5.36
C ALA A 139 -6.09 -17.40 -4.30
N ARG A 140 -5.47 -16.33 -3.78
CA ARG A 140 -4.46 -16.39 -2.72
C ARG A 140 -5.01 -16.79 -1.36
N LYS A 141 -6.30 -16.60 -1.09
CA LYS A 141 -6.95 -17.12 0.14
C LYS A 141 -7.04 -18.64 0.12
N TYR A 142 -7.37 -19.23 -1.03
CA TYR A 142 -7.51 -20.68 -1.19
C TYR A 142 -6.18 -21.38 -1.50
N HIS A 143 -5.27 -20.70 -2.19
CA HIS A 143 -3.94 -21.19 -2.53
C HIS A 143 -2.86 -20.19 -2.08
N PRO A 144 -2.51 -20.17 -0.78
CA PRO A 144 -1.52 -19.25 -0.24
C PRO A 144 -0.15 -19.53 -0.85
N GLN A 145 0.47 -18.49 -1.42
CA GLN A 145 1.87 -18.54 -1.83
C GLN A 145 2.75 -17.98 -0.72
N ARG A 146 3.98 -18.49 -0.59
CA ARG A 146 4.99 -17.97 0.35
C ARG A 146 5.62 -16.68 -0.20
N GLU A 147 4.80 -15.67 -0.42
CA GLU A 147 5.21 -14.38 -0.98
C GLU A 147 5.71 -13.45 0.15
N LYS A 148 6.91 -12.89 -0.04
CA LYS A 148 7.44 -11.88 0.86
C LYS A 148 6.66 -10.58 0.72
N THR A 149 6.42 -9.88 1.82
CA THR A 149 5.71 -8.58 1.79
C THR A 149 6.46 -7.55 0.95
N CYS A 150 7.79 -7.55 0.99
CA CYS A 150 8.63 -6.67 0.16
C CYS A 150 8.57 -6.93 -1.35
N GLU A 151 8.08 -8.08 -1.78
CA GLU A 151 7.97 -8.45 -3.20
C GLU A 151 6.62 -8.03 -3.81
N GLN A 152 5.68 -7.55 -2.99
CA GLN A 152 4.37 -7.11 -3.47
C GLN A 152 4.51 -5.97 -4.49
N ARG A 153 3.64 -6.02 -5.51
CA ARG A 153 3.56 -5.00 -6.54
C ARG A 153 2.46 -4.01 -6.16
N VAL A 154 2.83 -2.74 -6.07
CA VAL A 154 1.89 -1.63 -5.95
C VAL A 154 1.51 -1.20 -7.36
N VAL A 155 0.21 -1.19 -7.65
CA VAL A 155 -0.35 -0.79 -8.94
C VAL A 155 -1.38 0.31 -8.68
N VAL A 156 -1.26 1.43 -9.38
CA VAL A 156 -2.16 2.58 -9.28
C VAL A 156 -2.73 2.87 -10.66
N TRP A 157 -4.05 2.94 -10.79
CA TRP A 157 -4.74 3.40 -11.99
C TRP A 157 -5.93 4.26 -11.60
N GLY A 158 -6.28 5.21 -12.45
CA GLY A 158 -7.39 6.13 -12.20
C GLY A 158 -7.75 6.92 -13.46
N LEU A 159 -9.00 7.37 -13.51
CA LEU A 159 -9.55 8.21 -14.56
C LEU A 159 -10.29 9.36 -13.89
N SER A 160 -10.02 10.59 -14.35
CA SER A 160 -10.69 11.80 -13.86
C SER A 160 -10.80 12.80 -14.99
N HIS A 161 -11.79 13.68 -14.92
CA HIS A 161 -11.76 14.87 -15.76
C HIS A 161 -10.67 15.82 -15.28
N TYR A 162 -10.07 16.54 -16.24
CA TYR A 162 -9.00 17.49 -15.94
C TYR A 162 -9.50 18.66 -15.08
N SER A 163 -10.75 19.09 -15.28
CA SER A 163 -11.42 20.11 -14.46
C SER A 163 -11.37 19.76 -12.98
N ASP A 164 -11.78 18.53 -12.64
CA ASP A 164 -11.92 18.07 -11.26
C ASP A 164 -10.55 18.01 -10.57
N LEU A 165 -9.49 17.67 -11.32
CA LEU A 165 -8.12 17.69 -10.82
C LEU A 165 -7.65 19.12 -10.52
N ILE A 166 -7.97 20.09 -11.37
CA ILE A 166 -7.60 21.50 -11.16
C ILE A 166 -8.34 22.09 -9.96
N GLU A 167 -9.64 21.80 -9.83
CA GLU A 167 -10.42 22.22 -8.67
C GLU A 167 -9.82 21.68 -7.37
N GLY A 168 -9.41 20.40 -7.35
CA GLY A 168 -8.74 19.80 -6.21
C GLY A 168 -7.41 20.48 -5.85
N VAL A 169 -6.65 20.95 -6.85
CA VAL A 169 -5.40 21.71 -6.61
C VAL A 169 -5.72 23.09 -6.05
N LEU A 170 -6.72 23.79 -6.60
CA LEU A 170 -7.09 25.13 -6.17
C LEU A 170 -7.68 25.17 -4.75
N GLN A 171 -8.33 24.09 -4.31
CA GLN A 171 -8.83 23.97 -2.94
C GLN A 171 -7.73 23.64 -1.91
N ALA A 172 -6.56 23.19 -2.37
CA ALA A 172 -5.43 22.80 -1.52
C ALA A 172 -4.41 23.94 -1.31
N VAL A 173 -4.59 25.08 -1.99
CA VAL A 173 -3.80 26.32 -1.86
C VAL A 173 -4.56 27.31 -0.98
#